data_AF-A0A523MMD6-F1
#
_entry.id   AF-A0A523MMD6-F1
#
_cell.length_a   1.000
_cell.length_b   1.000
_cell.length_c   1.000
_cell.angle_alpha   90.00
_cell.angle_beta   90.00
_cell.angle_gamma   90.00
#
_symmetry.space_group_name_H-M   'P 1'
#
loop_
_entity.id
_entity.type
_entity.pdbx_description
1 polymer ?
#
loop_
_entity_poly.entity_id
_entity_poly.type
_entity_poly.pdbx_seq_one_letter_code
_entity_poly.pdbx_strand_id
1 'polypeptide(L)'
;MPRFPIATGYDELDDFELRVHSRTLPALILGRENHILDAGESQPPLRLRITPGDFRADALVCYASNQGVMDLQIWTRDERLEVVARPVQPLRPGRTRVNCTAPSTTESGVYYWFGYLWMKKNGDGSWYAE
;
A
#
# COMPACT_ATOMS: atom_id res chain seq x y z
N MET A 1 33.37 -5.39 15.34
CA MET A 1 32.09 -5.81 14.74
C MET A 1 31.48 -4.62 14.01
N PRO A 2 31.66 -4.50 12.69
CA PRO A 2 31.07 -3.41 11.93
C PRO A 2 29.58 -3.71 11.68
N ARG A 3 28.76 -2.73 12.01
CA ARG A 3 27.32 -2.65 11.70
C ARG A 3 27.24 -2.16 10.26
N PHE A 4 26.83 -3.01 9.32
CA PHE A 4 26.52 -2.57 7.96
C PHE A 4 25.08 -2.06 7.93
N PRO A 5 24.84 -0.76 7.68
CA PRO A 5 23.52 -0.30 7.27
C PRO A 5 23.40 -0.55 5.76
N ILE A 6 22.57 -1.51 5.35
CA ILE A 6 22.12 -1.60 3.96
C ILE A 6 20.78 -0.86 3.90
N ALA A 7 20.88 0.44 3.63
CA ALA A 7 19.78 1.24 3.10
C ALA A 7 20.04 1.39 1.60
N THR A 8 19.45 0.48 0.81
CA THR A 8 19.08 0.61 -0.62
C THR A 8 18.86 -0.79 -1.18
N GLY A 9 17.67 -1.06 -1.71
CA GLY A 9 17.39 -2.32 -2.40
C GLY A 9 15.89 -2.61 -2.44
N TYR A 10 15.18 -1.93 -3.35
CA TYR A 10 14.06 -2.58 -4.01
C TYR A 10 14.59 -3.84 -4.70
N ASP A 11 13.77 -4.87 -4.73
CA ASP A 11 13.99 -6.17 -5.38
C ASP A 11 14.99 -7.11 -4.68
N GLU A 12 14.47 -8.23 -4.20
CA GLU A 12 14.76 -9.58 -4.71
C GLU A 12 14.08 -10.60 -3.79
N LEU A 13 13.01 -11.25 -4.28
CA LEU A 13 13.01 -12.66 -4.70
C LEU A 13 12.81 -13.60 -3.51
N ASP A 14 11.59 -14.16 -3.42
CA ASP A 14 11.25 -15.50 -2.89
C ASP A 14 9.91 -15.55 -2.14
N ASP A 15 8.81 -15.49 -2.89
CA ASP A 15 7.55 -16.15 -2.49
C ASP A 15 6.94 -16.74 -3.77
N PHE A 16 7.64 -17.75 -4.26
CA PHE A 16 7.60 -18.28 -5.63
C PHE A 16 6.47 -19.30 -5.89
N GLU A 17 5.53 -19.52 -4.97
CA GLU A 17 4.46 -20.52 -5.19
C GLU A 17 3.02 -20.00 -5.01
N LEU A 18 2.84 -18.72 -4.66
CA LEU A 18 1.51 -18.04 -4.65
C LEU A 18 1.37 -16.94 -5.71
N ARG A 19 2.35 -16.84 -6.63
CA ARG A 19 2.43 -15.83 -7.71
C ARG A 19 1.85 -16.29 -9.05
N VAL A 20 1.10 -17.39 -9.09
CA VAL A 20 0.59 -17.92 -10.37
C VAL A 20 -0.50 -17.02 -10.98
N HIS A 21 -1.12 -16.13 -10.18
CA HIS A 21 -2.22 -15.25 -10.64
C HIS A 21 -2.12 -13.79 -10.15
N SER A 22 -0.95 -13.30 -9.72
CA SER A 22 -0.81 -11.92 -9.20
C SER A 22 0.12 -11.06 -10.08
N ARG A 23 -0.39 -9.96 -10.65
CA ARG A 23 0.36 -8.99 -11.48
C ARG A 23 0.62 -7.69 -10.73
N THR A 24 1.74 -7.03 -10.98
CA THR A 24 2.01 -5.74 -10.31
C THR A 24 1.05 -4.66 -10.80
N LEU A 25 0.32 -4.02 -9.89
CA LEU A 25 -0.48 -2.84 -10.17
C LEU A 25 0.47 -1.65 -10.41
N PRO A 26 0.38 -0.92 -11.55
CA PRO A 26 1.33 0.15 -11.92
C PRO A 26 1.02 1.46 -11.16
N ALA A 27 1.17 1.42 -9.84
CA ALA A 27 0.87 2.50 -8.92
C ALA A 27 2.14 3.23 -8.46
N LEU A 28 2.07 4.56 -8.41
CA LEU A 28 3.08 5.47 -7.89
C LEU A 28 2.54 6.16 -6.64
N ILE A 29 3.32 6.23 -5.56
CA ILE A 29 2.93 6.96 -4.34
C ILE A 29 3.11 8.46 -4.56
N LEU A 30 2.12 9.25 -4.16
CA LEU A 30 2.17 10.71 -4.23
C LEU A 30 2.33 11.35 -2.85
N GLY A 31 3.28 12.28 -2.73
CA GLY A 31 3.36 13.24 -1.62
C GLY A 31 3.80 12.68 -0.26
N ARG A 32 4.15 11.39 -0.15
CA ARG A 32 4.69 10.81 1.10
C ARG A 32 5.92 9.97 0.82
N GLU A 33 7.10 10.55 1.04
CA GLU A 33 8.39 9.86 0.91
C GLU A 33 8.66 8.93 2.11
N ASN A 34 8.14 9.27 3.29
CA ASN A 34 8.41 8.53 4.52
C ASN A 34 7.25 7.59 4.90
N HIS A 35 7.58 6.33 5.17
CA HIS A 35 6.63 5.30 5.58
C HIS A 35 6.33 5.33 7.08
N ILE A 36 7.06 6.16 7.83
CA ILE A 36 6.89 6.36 9.27
C ILE A 36 5.75 7.34 9.52
N LEU A 37 4.88 6.99 10.47
CA LEU A 37 3.80 7.83 10.96
C LEU A 37 4.17 8.39 12.33
N ASP A 38 3.97 9.69 12.49
CA ASP A 38 4.06 10.34 13.80
C ASP A 38 2.88 9.92 14.69
N ALA A 39 3.03 10.10 16.00
CA ALA A 39 2.01 9.72 16.99
C ALA A 39 0.63 10.32 16.68
N GLY A 40 0.60 11.57 16.22
CA GLY A 40 -0.61 12.32 15.87
C GLY A 40 -1.28 11.87 14.56
N GLU A 41 -0.60 11.12 13.70
CA GLU A 41 -1.17 10.66 12.43
C GLU A 41 -2.05 9.43 12.66
N SER A 42 -3.34 9.66 12.92
CA SER A 42 -4.33 8.61 13.21
C SER A 42 -4.83 7.89 11.96
N GLN A 43 -5.23 8.63 10.92
CA GLN A 43 -5.79 8.07 9.68
C GLN A 43 -5.09 8.69 8.45
N PRO A 44 -3.81 8.36 8.23
CA PRO A 44 -3.03 8.92 7.13
C PRO A 44 -3.64 8.56 5.77
N PRO A 45 -3.72 9.50 4.82
CA PRO A 45 -4.05 9.16 3.45
C PRO A 45 -2.86 8.49 2.76
N LEU A 46 -3.12 7.36 2.09
CA LEU A 46 -2.23 6.84 1.05
C LEU A 46 -2.71 7.39 -0.29
N ARG A 47 -1.89 8.22 -0.93
CA ARG A 47 -2.20 8.79 -2.24
C ARG A 47 -1.44 8.03 -3.31
N LEU A 48 -2.15 7.53 -4.31
CA LEU A 48 -1.59 6.74 -5.40
C LEU A 48 -2.01 7.34 -6.74
N ARG A 49 -1.09 7.33 -7.69
CA ARG A 49 -1.36 7.53 -9.11
C ARG A 49 -1.14 6.23 -9.85
N ILE A 50 -2.19 5.70 -10.46
CA ILE A 50 -2.17 4.41 -11.15
C ILE A 50 -2.27 4.65 -12.64
N THR A 51 -1.32 4.10 -13.39
CA THR A 51 -1.35 4.13 -14.86
C THR A 51 -2.38 3.12 -15.36
N PRO A 52 -3.15 3.41 -16.42
CA PRO A 52 -4.04 2.43 -17.03
C PRO A 52 -3.34 1.11 -17.37
N GLY A 53 -4.10 0.03 -17.33
CA GLY A 53 -3.67 -1.29 -17.72
C GLY A 53 -4.85 -2.25 -17.79
N ASP A 54 -4.56 -3.54 -17.94
CA ASP A 54 -5.56 -4.60 -18.10
C ASP A 54 -6.21 -5.02 -16.76
N PHE A 55 -6.66 -4.05 -15.98
CA PHE A 55 -7.35 -4.25 -14.71
C PHE A 55 -8.59 -3.38 -14.59
N ARG A 56 -9.55 -3.89 -13.82
CA ARG A 56 -10.82 -3.22 -13.55
C ARG A 56 -10.66 -2.15 -12.49
N ALA A 57 -10.45 -0.92 -12.95
CA ALA A 57 -10.32 0.27 -12.10
C ALA A 57 -11.53 0.49 -11.17
N ASP A 58 -12.74 0.18 -11.66
CA ASP A 58 -14.01 0.26 -10.93
C ASP A 58 -14.12 -0.75 -9.78
N ALA A 59 -13.30 -1.80 -9.81
CA ALA A 59 -13.24 -2.85 -8.80
C ALA A 59 -11.95 -2.79 -7.95
N LEU A 60 -11.25 -1.65 -7.96
CA LEU A 60 -10.10 -1.41 -7.09
C LEU A 60 -10.53 -1.38 -5.62
N VAL A 61 -9.88 -2.16 -4.78
CA VAL A 61 -10.08 -2.17 -3.33
C VAL A 61 -8.74 -2.10 -2.62
N CYS A 62 -8.63 -1.31 -1.54
CA CYS A 62 -7.46 -1.34 -0.66
C CYS A 62 -7.85 -1.85 0.73
N TYR A 63 -6.94 -2.60 1.34
CA TYR A 63 -7.10 -3.22 2.65
C TYR A 63 -5.96 -2.79 3.56
N ALA A 64 -6.28 -2.42 4.80
CA ALA A 64 -5.31 -2.21 5.87
C ALA A 64 -5.34 -3.38 6.87
N SER A 65 -4.17 -3.87 7.27
CA SER A 65 -4.06 -4.91 8.32
C SER A 65 -4.84 -4.49 9.56
N ASN A 66 -5.58 -5.43 10.15
CA ASN A 66 -6.40 -5.24 11.35
C ASN A 66 -7.58 -4.26 11.20
N GLN A 67 -7.86 -3.75 9.99
CA GLN A 67 -9.03 -2.88 9.73
C GLN A 67 -9.87 -3.32 8.52
N GLY A 68 -9.31 -4.12 7.61
CA GLY A 68 -10.01 -4.54 6.41
C GLY A 68 -10.06 -3.43 5.36
N VAL A 69 -11.20 -3.29 4.67
CA VAL A 69 -11.37 -2.36 3.55
C VAL A 69 -11.16 -0.91 3.99
N MET A 70 -10.42 -0.16 3.18
CA MET A 70 -10.16 1.27 3.34
C MET A 70 -11.16 2.10 2.55
N ASP A 71 -11.41 3.34 3.00
CA ASP A 71 -12.21 4.29 2.24
C ASP A 71 -11.40 4.80 1.04
N LEU A 72 -11.97 4.65 -0.17
CA LEU A 72 -11.34 5.08 -1.41
C LEU A 72 -12.05 6.28 -2.02
N GLN A 73 -11.26 7.30 -2.38
CA GLN A 73 -11.68 8.35 -3.30
C GLN A 73 -10.87 8.19 -4.58
N ILE A 74 -11.56 8.02 -5.71
CA ILE A 74 -10.94 7.74 -7.01
C ILE A 74 -11.43 8.78 -8.01
N TRP A 75 -10.52 9.38 -8.76
CA TRP A 75 -10.86 10.22 -9.91
C TRP A 75 -9.84 10.04 -11.03
N THR A 76 -10.23 10.37 -12.25
CA THR A 76 -9.34 10.28 -13.41
C THR A 76 -8.73 11.64 -13.73
N ARG A 77 -7.42 11.67 -13.98
CA ARG A 77 -6.68 12.85 -14.45
C ARG A 77 -5.60 12.43 -15.44
N ASP A 78 -5.58 13.05 -16.62
CA ASP A 78 -4.61 12.76 -17.68
C ASP A 78 -4.50 11.25 -17.97
N GLU A 79 -5.66 10.62 -18.16
CA GLU A 79 -5.86 9.17 -18.35
C GLU A 79 -5.45 8.28 -17.16
N ARG A 80 -4.94 8.83 -16.07
CA ARG A 80 -4.50 8.07 -14.90
C ARG A 80 -5.51 8.13 -13.79
N LEU A 81 -5.52 7.10 -12.95
CA LEU A 81 -6.35 7.08 -11.75
C LEU A 81 -5.57 7.74 -10.61
N GLU A 82 -6.17 8.72 -9.99
CA GLU A 82 -5.71 9.30 -8.74
C GLU A 82 -6.57 8.72 -7.62
N VAL A 83 -5.92 8.09 -6.64
CA VAL A 83 -6.57 7.36 -5.56
C VAL A 83 -6.11 7.92 -4.23
N VAL A 84 -7.05 8.20 -3.35
CA VAL A 84 -6.79 8.48 -1.93
C VAL A 84 -7.43 7.38 -1.12
N ALA A 85 -6.61 6.52 -0.53
CA ALA A 85 -7.04 5.45 0.37
C ALA A 85 -6.84 5.88 1.84
N ARG A 86 -7.87 5.74 2.67
CA ARG A 86 -7.83 6.09 4.10
C ARG A 86 -8.25 4.93 4.99
N PRO A 87 -7.52 4.65 6.09
CA PRO A 87 -7.99 3.72 7.12
C PRO A 87 -9.32 4.20 7.71
N VAL A 88 -10.30 3.30 7.81
CA VAL A 88 -11.63 3.61 8.36
C VAL A 88 -11.60 3.87 9.88
N GLN A 89 -10.53 3.43 10.56
CA GLN A 89 -10.32 3.64 11.99
C GLN A 89 -8.90 4.18 12.27
N PRO A 90 -8.66 4.85 13.41
CA PRO A 90 -7.32 5.24 13.81
C PRO A 90 -6.33 4.06 13.83
N LEU A 91 -5.20 4.23 13.15
CA LEU A 91 -4.08 3.31 13.21
C LEU A 91 -3.47 3.33 14.61
N ARG A 92 -3.27 2.13 15.17
CA ARG A 92 -2.52 1.92 16.40
C ARG A 92 -1.01 2.00 16.13
N PRO A 93 -0.18 2.30 17.14
CA PRO A 93 1.26 2.09 17.04
C PRO A 93 1.56 0.68 16.53
N GLY A 94 2.55 0.53 15.66
CA GLY A 94 2.84 -0.73 15.01
C GLY A 94 2.98 -0.64 13.49
N ARG A 95 3.00 -1.82 12.87
CA ARG A 95 3.07 -2.01 11.42
C ARG A 95 1.66 -2.16 10.86
N THR A 96 1.31 -1.35 9.88
CA THR A 96 0.06 -1.52 9.11
C THR A 96 0.42 -1.80 7.67
N ARG A 97 0.21 -3.05 7.22
CA ARG A 97 0.35 -3.38 5.80
C ARG A 97 -0.90 -2.91 5.07
N VAL A 98 -0.71 -2.27 3.94
CA VAL A 98 -1.75 -1.90 3.01
C VAL A 98 -1.57 -2.71 1.74
N ASN A 99 -2.67 -3.26 1.24
CA ASN A 99 -2.69 -4.00 -0.01
C ASN A 99 -3.85 -3.48 -0.87
N CYS A 100 -3.56 -3.00 -2.07
CA CYS A 100 -4.56 -2.59 -3.04
C CYS A 100 -4.62 -3.59 -4.18
N THR A 101 -5.81 -4.08 -4.52
CA THR A 101 -6.01 -5.08 -5.58
C THR A 101 -7.09 -4.65 -6.56
N ALA A 102 -6.91 -5.05 -7.81
CA ALA A 102 -7.90 -4.89 -8.88
C ALA A 102 -7.92 -6.16 -9.74
N PRO A 103 -9.09 -6.73 -10.08
CA PRO A 103 -9.16 -7.90 -10.93
C PRO A 103 -8.74 -7.58 -12.37
N SER A 104 -8.10 -8.54 -13.04
CA SER A 104 -7.73 -8.43 -14.45
C SER A 104 -8.97 -8.33 -15.35
N THR A 105 -8.88 -7.56 -16.43
CA THR A 105 -9.90 -7.52 -17.49
C THR A 105 -9.69 -8.61 -18.54
N THR A 106 -8.50 -9.19 -18.63
CA THR A 106 -8.10 -10.14 -19.67
C THR A 106 -8.08 -11.58 -19.20
N GLU A 107 -7.87 -11.83 -17.90
CA GLU A 107 -7.69 -13.17 -17.33
C GLU A 107 -8.54 -13.35 -16.06
N SER A 108 -9.52 -14.25 -16.13
CA SER A 108 -10.35 -14.58 -14.97
C SER A 108 -9.51 -15.17 -13.83
N GLY A 109 -9.71 -14.69 -12.61
CA GLY A 109 -8.98 -15.14 -11.42
C GLY A 109 -7.61 -14.50 -11.21
N VAL A 110 -7.12 -13.70 -12.17
CA VAL A 110 -5.88 -12.93 -12.04
C VAL A 110 -6.16 -11.57 -11.41
N TYR A 111 -5.33 -11.16 -10.46
CA TYR A 111 -5.44 -9.87 -9.78
C TYR A 111 -4.16 -9.06 -9.93
N TYR A 112 -4.33 -7.76 -10.14
CA TYR A 112 -3.28 -6.78 -9.98
C TYR A 112 -3.17 -6.40 -8.52
N TRP A 113 -1.95 -6.24 -7.99
CA TRP A 113 -1.72 -5.91 -6.58
C TRP A 113 -0.64 -4.85 -6.39
N PHE A 114 -0.83 -4.00 -5.38
CA PHE A 114 0.14 -3.04 -4.88
C PHE A 114 0.23 -3.17 -3.36
N GLY A 115 1.45 -3.25 -2.83
CA GLY A 115 1.72 -3.34 -1.40
C GLY A 115 2.36 -2.07 -0.86
N TYR A 116 1.95 -1.67 0.35
CA TYR A 116 2.54 -0.56 1.07
C TYR A 116 2.61 -0.86 2.58
N LEU A 117 3.52 -0.23 3.30
CA LEU A 117 3.70 -0.43 4.74
C LEU A 117 3.80 0.90 5.45
N TRP A 118 2.90 1.12 6.41
CA TRP A 118 3.06 2.15 7.42
C TRP A 118 3.71 1.60 8.68
N MET A 119 4.55 2.41 9.32
CA MET A 119 5.12 2.14 10.64
C MET A 119 4.80 3.31 11.56
N LYS A 120 3.95 3.10 12.56
CA LYS A 120 3.53 4.14 13.50
C LYS A 120 4.24 4.00 14.83
N LYS A 121 4.84 5.09 15.31
CA LYS A 121 5.46 5.16 16.63
C LYS A 121 4.40 5.19 17.75
N ASN A 122 4.84 4.90 18.97
CA ASN A 122 4.02 5.09 20.16
C ASN A 122 3.67 6.57 20.39
N GLY A 123 2.70 6.83 21.27
CA GLY A 123 2.26 8.19 21.60
C GLY A 123 3.36 9.10 22.13
N ASP A 124 4.38 8.52 22.77
CA ASP A 124 5.58 9.20 23.29
C ASP A 124 6.72 9.33 22.27
N GLY A 125 6.50 8.88 21.02
CA GLY A 125 7.50 8.89 19.95
C GLY A 125 8.51 7.73 20.01
N SER A 126 8.41 6.83 20.98
CA SER A 126 9.23 5.62 21.04
C SER A 126 8.80 4.58 19.99
N TRP A 127 9.70 3.66 19.66
CA TRP A 127 9.37 2.48 18.86
C TRP A 127 8.69 1.43 19.73
N TYR A 128 7.66 0.77 19.20
CA TYR A 128 7.05 -0.39 19.85
C TYR A 128 8.07 -1.54 19.91
N ALA A 129 8.04 -2.31 20.99
CA ALA A 129 8.82 -3.54 21.09
C ALA A 129 8.33 -4.53 20.02
N GLU A 130 9.27 -5.22 19.38
CA GLU A 130 8.97 -6.30 18.43
C GLU A 130 8.48 -7.55 19.15
#